data_AF-A0A9P0Q839-F1
#
_entry.id   AF-A0A9P0Q839-F1
#
_cell.length_a   1.000
_cell.length_b   1.000
_cell.length_c   1.000
_cell.angle_alpha   90.00
_cell.angle_beta   90.00
_cell.angle_gamma   90.00
#
_symmetry.space_group_name_H-M   'P 1'
#
loop_
_entity.id
_entity.type
_entity.pdbx_description
1 polymer ?
#
loop_
_entity_poly.entity_id
_entity_poly.type
_entity_poly.pdbx_seq_one_letter_code
_entity_poly.pdbx_strand_id
1 'polypeptide(L)'
;MSTIREKQIRAIKQMLNLNQPLTKFSNSEPVWKILVYDRVGQDIISPLISIKELREQGVTLFVQLHSDRYPIPEVPAVYFCAPTEENLGRISQDFQRGIYDIYHLNFISPISRQKLEDLASSAIAANCVANIHKVFDQYINFISLEDDLFVLKQQNSDEISYYSELIAFYHQLSHLIWTIFRHK
;
A
#
# COMPACT_ATOMS: atom_id res chain seq x y z
N MET A 1 29.25 -0.97 1.88
CA MET A 1 28.26 -1.19 2.96
C MET A 1 26.90 -0.80 2.41
N SER A 2 25.83 -1.55 2.68
CA SER A 2 24.51 -1.17 2.13
C SER A 2 23.93 0.00 2.92
N THR A 3 23.52 1.04 2.21
CA THR A 3 23.05 2.32 2.77
C THR A 3 21.68 2.13 3.47
N ILE A 4 21.27 3.05 4.35
CA ILE A 4 19.95 2.92 5.00
C ILE A 4 18.83 3.00 3.95
N ARG A 5 19.03 3.85 2.93
CA ARG A 5 18.13 4.00 1.79
C ARG A 5 17.98 2.71 1.01
N GLU A 6 19.07 2.01 0.70
CA GLU A 6 19.04 0.72 0.00
C GLU A 6 18.28 -0.35 0.79
N LYS A 7 18.48 -0.39 2.12
CA LYS A 7 17.74 -1.31 3.00
C LYS A 7 16.24 -1.00 2.99
N GLN A 8 15.87 0.29 3.01
CA GLN A 8 14.49 0.73 2.94
C GLN A 8 13.84 0.36 1.60
N ILE A 9 14.52 0.64 0.48
CA ILE A 9 14.06 0.26 -0.87
C ILE A 9 13.85 -1.26 -0.94
N ARG A 10 14.77 -2.05 -0.38
CA ARG A 10 14.66 -3.51 -0.37
C ARG A 10 13.43 -3.98 0.43
N ALA A 11 13.17 -3.38 1.59
CA ALA A 11 11.99 -3.71 2.40
C ALA A 11 10.69 -3.40 1.65
N ILE A 12 10.60 -2.23 1.00
CA ILE A 12 9.42 -1.86 0.20
C ILE A 12 9.27 -2.80 -1.01
N LYS A 13 10.34 -3.13 -1.73
CA LYS A 13 10.28 -4.09 -2.85
C LYS A 13 9.82 -5.48 -2.38
N GLN A 14 10.26 -5.94 -1.21
CA GLN A 14 9.80 -7.19 -0.61
C GLN A 14 8.30 -7.13 -0.23
N MET A 15 7.85 -6.02 0.35
CA MET A 15 6.43 -5.79 0.67
C MET A 15 5.56 -5.82 -0.60
N LEU A 16 5.98 -5.12 -1.66
CA LEU A 16 5.32 -5.13 -2.96
C LEU A 16 5.31 -6.53 -3.58
N ASN A 17 6.31 -7.37 -3.28
CA ASN A 17 6.32 -8.79 -3.63
C ASN A 17 5.44 -9.66 -2.69
N LEU A 18 4.35 -9.09 -2.14
CA LEU A 18 3.41 -9.76 -1.23
C LEU A 18 4.08 -10.36 0.01
N ASN A 19 5.17 -9.73 0.46
CA ASN A 19 6.05 -10.21 1.53
C ASN A 19 6.57 -11.64 1.30
N GLN A 20 6.67 -12.07 0.04
CA GLN A 20 7.37 -13.30 -0.32
C GLN A 20 8.86 -12.99 -0.48
N PRO A 21 9.76 -13.90 -0.05
CA PRO A 21 11.18 -13.72 -0.27
C PRO A 21 11.43 -13.54 -1.77
N LEU A 22 12.25 -12.54 -2.13
CA LEU A 22 12.68 -12.28 -3.51
C LEU A 22 13.63 -13.41 -3.95
N THR A 23 13.09 -14.62 -4.15
CA THR A 23 13.84 -15.72 -4.73
C THR A 23 14.04 -15.42 -6.20
N LYS A 24 15.30 -15.29 -6.63
CA LYS A 24 15.71 -14.99 -8.01
C LYS A 24 15.26 -16.02 -9.07
N PHE A 25 14.41 -16.99 -8.72
CA PHE A 25 14.07 -18.16 -9.52
C PHE A 25 12.58 -18.55 -9.44
N SER A 26 11.68 -17.59 -9.42
CA SER A 26 10.33 -17.88 -9.91
C SER A 26 10.14 -17.17 -11.24
N ASN A 27 10.16 -17.94 -12.33
CA ASN A 27 9.56 -17.59 -13.64
C ASN A 27 8.03 -17.38 -13.52
N SER A 28 7.52 -17.07 -12.34
CA SER A 28 6.14 -16.71 -12.11
C SER A 28 5.95 -15.30 -12.65
N GLU A 29 5.04 -15.14 -13.61
CA GLU A 29 4.60 -13.82 -14.05
C GLU A 29 4.26 -12.94 -12.84
N PRO A 30 4.65 -11.66 -12.85
CA PRO A 30 4.35 -10.77 -11.74
C PRO A 30 2.84 -10.73 -11.53
N VAL A 31 2.40 -11.15 -10.34
CA VAL A 31 0.99 -11.07 -9.94
C VAL A 31 0.59 -9.60 -9.95
N TRP A 32 -0.44 -9.29 -10.73
CA TRP A 32 -0.99 -7.95 -10.87
C TRP A 32 -1.60 -7.56 -9.53
N LYS A 33 -1.28 -6.38 -9.02
CA LYS A 33 -1.74 -5.92 -7.70
C LYS A 33 -2.06 -4.44 -7.67
N ILE A 34 -2.93 -4.08 -6.75
CA ILE A 34 -3.30 -2.70 -6.45
C ILE A 34 -2.54 -2.27 -5.21
N LEU A 35 -1.93 -1.09 -5.24
CA LEU A 35 -1.30 -0.48 -4.07
C LEU A 35 -2.22 0.60 -3.50
N VAL A 36 -2.69 0.42 -2.27
CA VAL A 36 -3.48 1.42 -1.54
C VAL A 36 -2.57 2.04 -0.50
N TYR A 37 -2.37 3.35 -0.52
CA TYR A 37 -1.54 4.04 0.48
C TYR A 37 -2.23 5.27 1.05
N ASP A 38 -1.81 5.71 2.24
CA ASP A 38 -2.18 7.01 2.78
C ASP A 38 -1.16 8.09 2.38
N ARG A 39 -1.37 9.33 2.83
CA ARG A 39 -0.42 10.44 2.59
C ARG A 39 0.98 10.11 3.10
N VAL A 40 1.08 9.46 4.26
CA VAL A 40 2.38 9.08 4.85
C VAL A 40 3.10 8.05 3.99
N GLY A 41 2.39 7.02 3.54
CA GLY A 41 2.94 5.99 2.66
C GLY A 41 3.36 6.55 1.30
N GLN A 42 2.60 7.51 0.76
CA GLN A 42 2.99 8.22 -0.45
C GLN A 42 4.33 8.95 -0.28
N ASP A 43 4.50 9.69 0.82
CA ASP A 43 5.72 10.46 1.08
C ASP A 43 6.96 9.56 1.29
N ILE A 44 6.75 8.32 1.75
CA ILE A 44 7.82 7.31 1.89
C ILE A 44 8.15 6.66 0.54
N ILE A 45 7.14 6.21 -0.22
CA ILE A 45 7.37 5.47 -1.48
C ILE A 45 7.91 6.38 -2.58
N SER A 46 7.39 7.60 -2.72
CA SER A 46 7.69 8.50 -3.85
C SER A 46 9.19 8.81 -4.03
N PRO A 47 9.99 9.10 -2.98
CA PRO A 47 11.42 9.36 -3.14
C PRO A 47 12.28 8.08 -3.28
N LEU A 48 11.71 6.91 -2.99
CA LEU A 48 12.45 5.64 -2.92
C LEU A 48 12.24 4.77 -4.16
N ILE A 49 11.05 4.80 -4.76
CA ILE A 49 10.68 3.93 -5.89
C ILE A 49 9.98 4.77 -6.95
N SER A 50 10.51 4.72 -8.17
CA SER A 50 9.88 5.37 -9.32
C SER A 50 8.61 4.65 -9.77
N ILE A 51 7.72 5.35 -10.47
CA ILE A 51 6.51 4.75 -11.07
C ILE A 51 6.87 3.58 -12.01
N LYS A 52 7.98 3.70 -12.73
CA LYS A 52 8.48 2.63 -13.60
C LYS A 52 8.78 1.36 -12.80
N GLU A 53 9.49 1.49 -11.68
CA GLU A 53 9.81 0.36 -10.82
C GLU A 53 8.57 -0.24 -10.16
N LEU A 54 7.58 0.57 -9.74
CA LEU A 54 6.31 0.05 -9.22
C LEU A 54 5.63 -0.89 -10.24
N ARG A 55 5.61 -0.48 -11.52
CA ARG A 55 5.05 -1.30 -12.61
C ARG A 55 5.87 -2.57 -12.85
N GLU A 56 7.19 -2.50 -12.79
CA GLU A 56 8.07 -3.68 -12.87
C GLU A 56 7.83 -4.66 -11.72
N GLN A 57 7.36 -4.19 -10.55
CA GLN A 57 6.96 -5.03 -9.42
C GLN A 57 5.50 -5.54 -9.52
N GLY A 58 4.80 -5.31 -10.63
CA GLY A 58 3.42 -5.76 -10.86
C GLY A 58 2.35 -4.86 -10.25
N VAL A 59 2.68 -3.64 -9.81
CA VAL A 59 1.69 -2.66 -9.36
C VAL A 59 1.05 -2.00 -10.57
N THR A 60 -0.23 -2.25 -10.79
CA THR A 60 -0.97 -1.84 -11.99
C THR A 60 -1.79 -0.60 -11.74
N LEU A 61 -2.25 -0.45 -10.51
CA LEU A 61 -2.97 0.70 -10.01
C LEU A 61 -2.45 1.04 -8.62
N PHE A 62 -2.30 2.33 -8.34
CA PHE A 62 -2.08 2.82 -6.99
C PHE A 62 -3.02 3.97 -6.66
N VAL A 63 -3.58 3.96 -5.47
CA VAL A 63 -4.67 4.87 -5.06
C VAL A 63 -4.52 5.29 -3.60
N GLN A 64 -5.09 6.46 -3.28
CA GLN A 64 -5.14 6.99 -1.93
C GLN A 64 -6.17 6.24 -1.07
N LEU A 65 -5.86 6.00 0.20
CA LEU A 65 -6.73 5.29 1.15
C LEU A 65 -8.03 6.06 1.45
N HIS A 66 -8.05 7.37 1.32
CA HIS A 66 -9.25 8.19 1.56
C HIS A 66 -9.99 8.59 0.29
N SER A 67 -9.51 8.19 -0.90
CA SER A 67 -10.24 8.46 -2.14
C SER A 67 -11.42 7.51 -2.30
N ASP A 68 -12.36 7.89 -3.17
CA ASP A 68 -13.34 6.95 -3.69
C ASP A 68 -12.63 5.88 -4.52
N ARG A 69 -13.01 4.63 -4.27
CA ARG A 69 -12.44 3.44 -4.91
C ARG A 69 -13.56 2.56 -5.41
N TYR A 70 -13.32 1.95 -6.56
CA TYR A 70 -14.22 0.97 -7.14
C TYR A 70 -13.68 -0.44 -6.88
N PRO A 71 -14.57 -1.41 -6.64
CA PRO A 71 -14.16 -2.79 -6.49
C PRO A 71 -13.50 -3.30 -7.76
N ILE A 72 -12.39 -4.01 -7.59
CA ILE A 72 -11.69 -4.71 -8.68
C ILE A 72 -11.57 -6.17 -8.25
N PRO A 73 -12.50 -7.03 -8.72
CA PRO A 73 -12.50 -8.45 -8.39
C PRO A 73 -11.20 -9.13 -8.82
N GLU A 74 -10.82 -10.18 -8.11
CA GLU A 74 -9.70 -11.09 -8.40
C GLU A 74 -8.30 -10.47 -8.32
N VAL A 75 -8.18 -9.16 -8.11
CA VAL A 75 -6.89 -8.47 -8.01
C VAL A 75 -6.51 -8.25 -6.55
N PRO A 76 -5.34 -8.73 -6.09
CA PRO A 76 -4.88 -8.50 -4.73
C PRO A 76 -4.55 -7.04 -4.46
N ALA A 77 -4.98 -6.56 -3.30
CA ALA A 77 -4.72 -5.21 -2.82
C ALA A 77 -3.68 -5.21 -1.70
N VAL A 78 -2.59 -4.47 -1.90
CA VAL A 78 -1.54 -4.20 -0.93
C VAL A 78 -1.82 -2.84 -0.28
N TYR A 79 -2.19 -2.85 0.99
CA TYR A 79 -2.36 -1.65 1.79
C TYR A 79 -1.02 -1.28 2.43
N PHE A 80 -0.59 -0.03 2.25
CA PHE A 80 0.60 0.55 2.86
C PHE A 80 0.26 1.89 3.51
N CYS A 81 -0.05 1.87 4.81
CA CYS A 81 -0.55 3.04 5.51
C CYS A 81 -0.11 3.07 6.98
N ALA A 82 -0.27 4.23 7.64
CA ALA A 82 -0.07 4.32 9.08
C ALA A 82 -1.23 3.67 9.85
N PRO A 83 -1.02 3.08 11.04
CA PRO A 83 -2.07 2.50 11.88
C PRO A 83 -2.83 3.58 12.69
N THR A 84 -3.33 4.61 12.00
CA THR A 84 -4.19 5.66 12.59
C THR A 84 -5.64 5.16 12.69
N GLU A 85 -6.42 5.73 13.61
CA GLU A 85 -7.84 5.35 13.76
C GLU A 85 -8.65 5.65 12.50
N GLU A 86 -8.34 6.76 11.83
CA GLU A 86 -8.96 7.13 10.56
C GLU A 86 -8.68 6.09 9.46
N ASN A 87 -7.41 5.66 9.31
CA ASN A 87 -7.02 4.67 8.31
C ASN A 87 -7.66 3.31 8.60
N LEU A 88 -7.62 2.87 9.85
CA LEU A 88 -8.21 1.60 10.27
C LEU A 88 -9.74 1.60 10.08
N GLY A 89 -10.41 2.71 10.42
CA GLY A 89 -11.84 2.88 10.16
C GLY A 89 -12.17 2.78 8.68
N ARG A 90 -11.34 3.39 7.81
CA ARG A 90 -11.53 3.31 6.36
C ARG A 90 -11.31 1.89 5.82
N ILE A 91 -10.31 1.17 6.34
CA ILE A 91 -10.06 -0.25 6.00
C ILE A 91 -11.24 -1.12 6.45
N SER A 92 -11.76 -0.91 7.65
CA SER A 92 -12.95 -1.63 8.14
C SER A 92 -14.18 -1.38 7.26
N GLN A 93 -14.35 -0.17 6.72
CA GLN A 93 -15.42 0.10 5.76
C GLN A 93 -15.19 -0.61 4.43
N ASP A 94 -13.94 -0.71 3.96
CA ASP A 94 -13.61 -1.46 2.74
C ASP A 94 -13.94 -2.95 2.90
N PHE A 95 -13.70 -3.52 4.09
CA PHE A 95 -14.11 -4.89 4.43
C PHE A 95 -15.61 -5.09 4.33
N GLN A 96 -16.40 -4.19 4.93
CA GLN A 96 -17.86 -4.27 4.87
C GLN A 96 -18.40 -4.14 3.44
N ARG A 97 -17.72 -3.35 2.60
CA ARG A 97 -18.08 -3.16 1.19
C ARG A 97 -17.55 -4.27 0.28
N GLY A 98 -16.63 -5.11 0.75
CA GLY A 98 -15.99 -6.15 -0.06
C GLY A 98 -15.30 -5.61 -1.30
N ILE A 99 -14.58 -4.48 -1.19
CA ILE A 99 -13.99 -3.80 -2.36
C ILE A 99 -12.96 -4.69 -3.08
N TYR A 100 -12.22 -5.49 -2.32
CA TYR A 100 -11.22 -6.41 -2.84
C TYR A 100 -11.42 -7.82 -2.30
N ASP A 101 -10.96 -8.81 -3.06
CA ASP A 101 -11.04 -10.21 -2.66
C ASP A 101 -9.83 -10.65 -1.81
N ILE A 102 -8.69 -9.98 -1.95
CA ILE A 102 -7.46 -10.31 -1.24
C ILE A 102 -6.85 -9.04 -0.64
N TYR A 103 -6.75 -9.00 0.68
CA TYR A 103 -6.17 -7.89 1.43
C TYR A 103 -4.79 -8.27 1.99
N HIS A 104 -3.77 -7.48 1.64
CA HIS A 104 -2.43 -7.52 2.24
C HIS A 104 -2.17 -6.23 3.00
N LEU A 105 -2.27 -6.28 4.33
CA LEU A 105 -2.12 -5.10 5.17
C LEU A 105 -0.65 -4.93 5.59
N ASN A 106 -0.08 -3.76 5.31
CA ASN A 106 1.28 -3.41 5.69
C ASN A 106 1.27 -2.06 6.40
N PHE A 107 1.50 -2.09 7.72
CA PHE A 107 1.51 -0.87 8.52
C PHE A 107 2.92 -0.27 8.56
N ILE A 108 2.98 1.05 8.35
CA ILE A 108 4.23 1.83 8.33
C ILE A 108 4.91 1.80 9.70
N SER A 109 4.12 1.91 10.76
CA SER A 109 4.55 1.81 12.15
C SER A 109 3.85 0.64 12.85
N PRO A 110 4.36 0.19 14.01
CA PRO A 110 3.74 -0.90 14.75
C PRO A 110 2.27 -0.58 15.09
N ILE A 111 1.38 -1.52 14.82
CA ILE A 111 -0.01 -1.45 15.28
C ILE A 111 -0.12 -1.90 16.73
N SER A 112 -0.91 -1.20 17.55
CA SER A 112 -1.17 -1.65 18.92
C SER A 112 -2.11 -2.86 18.93
N ARG A 113 -1.98 -3.70 19.97
CA ARG A 113 -2.84 -4.89 20.13
C ARG A 113 -4.33 -4.55 20.11
N GLN A 114 -4.73 -3.48 20.80
CA GLN A 114 -6.12 -3.01 20.82
C GLN A 114 -6.63 -2.74 19.40
N LYS A 115 -5.90 -1.93 18.63
CA LYS A 115 -6.27 -1.57 17.25
C LYS A 115 -6.35 -2.79 16.32
N LEU A 116 -5.47 -3.77 16.53
CA LEU A 116 -5.51 -5.02 15.78
C LEU A 116 -6.74 -5.86 16.13
N GLU A 117 -7.10 -5.94 17.41
CA GLU A 117 -8.32 -6.63 17.88
C GLU A 117 -9.60 -5.95 17.35
N ASP A 118 -9.64 -4.62 17.30
CA ASP A 118 -10.75 -3.85 16.73
C ASP A 118 -10.89 -4.10 15.22
N LEU A 119 -9.76 -4.15 14.49
CA LEU A 119 -9.73 -4.45 13.06
C LEU A 119 -10.16 -5.90 12.78
N ALA A 120 -9.69 -6.85 13.60
CA ALA A 120 -10.09 -8.24 13.50
C ALA A 120 -11.59 -8.41 13.76
N SER A 121 -12.13 -7.73 14.77
CA SER A 121 -13.57 -7.72 15.07
C SER A 121 -14.38 -7.17 13.90
N SER A 122 -13.89 -6.10 13.26
CA SER A 122 -14.51 -5.52 12.06
C SER A 122 -14.49 -6.50 10.88
N ALA A 123 -13.38 -7.22 10.68
CA ALA A 123 -13.26 -8.22 9.62
C ALA A 123 -14.17 -9.43 9.82
N ILE A 124 -14.33 -9.89 11.07
CA ILE A 124 -15.27 -10.95 11.44
C ILE A 124 -16.71 -10.49 11.16
N ALA A 125 -17.08 -9.28 11.60
CA ALA A 125 -18.40 -8.72 11.36
C ALA A 125 -18.73 -8.55 9.86
N ALA A 126 -17.71 -8.23 9.05
CA ALA A 126 -17.83 -8.12 7.60
C ALA A 126 -17.74 -9.48 6.87
N ASN A 127 -17.51 -10.59 7.59
CA ASN A 127 -17.28 -11.92 7.04
C ASN A 127 -16.15 -11.98 6.00
N CYS A 128 -15.13 -11.12 6.13
CA CYS A 128 -14.02 -10.99 5.18
C CYS A 128 -12.71 -11.59 5.69
N VAL A 129 -12.75 -12.38 6.78
CA VAL A 129 -11.55 -12.96 7.41
C VAL A 129 -10.76 -13.83 6.43
N ALA A 130 -11.46 -14.57 5.57
CA ALA A 130 -10.83 -15.40 4.53
C ALA A 130 -10.12 -14.57 3.45
N ASN A 131 -10.51 -13.30 3.27
CA ASN A 131 -9.94 -12.38 2.29
C ASN A 131 -8.66 -11.71 2.82
N ILE A 132 -8.48 -11.63 4.15
CA ILE A 132 -7.26 -11.07 4.77
C ILE A 132 -6.17 -12.13 4.78
N HIS A 133 -5.26 -12.05 3.82
CA HIS A 133 -4.24 -13.08 3.64
C HIS A 133 -3.02 -12.85 4.53
N LYS A 134 -2.59 -11.58 4.68
CA LYS A 134 -1.40 -11.25 5.47
C LYS A 134 -1.52 -9.87 6.13
N VAL A 135 -1.04 -9.77 7.36
CA VAL A 135 -0.87 -8.52 8.12
C VAL A 135 0.58 -8.42 8.57
N PHE A 136 1.27 -7.35 8.19
CA PHE A 136 2.67 -7.10 8.56
C PHE A 136 2.86 -5.71 9.15
N ASP A 137 3.70 -5.64 10.18
CA ASP A 137 4.32 -4.40 10.63
C ASP A 137 5.65 -4.21 9.89
N GLN A 138 5.80 -3.13 9.13
CA GLN A 138 6.98 -2.91 8.30
C GLN A 138 8.10 -2.17 9.05
N TYR A 139 7.79 -1.49 10.16
CA TYR A 139 8.74 -0.67 10.94
C TYR A 139 9.49 0.39 10.10
N ILE A 140 8.84 0.96 9.08
CA ILE A 140 9.42 1.94 8.13
C ILE A 140 8.88 3.35 8.40
N ASN A 141 8.82 3.80 9.66
CA ASN A 141 8.33 5.15 9.97
C ASN A 141 9.42 6.24 9.85
N PHE A 142 10.17 6.22 8.76
CA PHE A 142 11.21 7.22 8.47
C PHE A 142 11.36 7.40 6.95
N ILE A 143 11.83 8.57 6.52
CA ILE A 143 12.11 8.89 5.12
C ILE A 143 13.61 9.01 4.96
N SER A 144 14.23 8.12 4.17
CA SER A 144 15.64 8.25 3.78
C SER A 144 15.76 9.20 2.59
N LEU A 145 16.31 10.39 2.84
CA LEU A 145 16.53 11.42 1.81
C LEU A 145 17.86 11.18 1.07
N GLU A 146 18.88 10.70 1.79
CA GLU A 146 20.19 10.33 1.25
C GLU A 146 20.64 8.96 1.77
N ASP A 147 21.82 8.52 1.37
CA ASP A 147 22.33 7.18 1.67
C ASP A 147 22.44 6.89 3.17
N ASP A 148 22.84 7.87 3.98
CA ASP A 148 22.95 7.76 5.44
C ASP A 148 22.12 8.81 6.20
N LEU A 149 21.29 9.60 5.50
CA LEU A 149 20.42 10.61 6.09
C LEU A 149 18.97 10.15 6.08
N PHE A 150 18.34 10.12 7.25
CA PHE A 150 16.91 9.86 7.39
C PHE A 150 16.23 10.90 8.27
N VAL A 151 14.96 11.16 7.96
CA VAL A 151 14.09 12.01 8.77
C VAL A 151 13.03 11.12 9.40
N LEU A 152 12.91 11.20 10.73
CA LEU A 152 11.79 10.61 11.45
C LEU A 152 10.56 11.48 11.17
N LYS A 153 9.53 10.91 10.53
CA LYS A 153 8.27 11.62 10.34
C LYS A 153 7.53 11.62 11.68
N GLN A 154 7.80 12.63 12.50
CA GLN A 154 7.03 12.89 13.70
C GLN A 154 5.64 13.37 13.26
N GLN A 155 4.57 12.84 13.88
CA GLN A 155 3.17 12.91 13.41
C GLN A 155 2.55 14.32 13.35
N ASN A 156 3.33 15.40 13.27
CA ASN A 156 2.81 16.77 13.40
C ASN A 156 3.56 17.81 12.57
N SER A 157 3.91 17.49 11.32
CA SER A 157 4.30 18.50 10.35
C SER A 157 3.51 18.28 9.07
N ASP A 158 2.34 18.93 9.02
CA ASP A 158 1.70 19.29 7.76
C ASP A 158 2.68 20.11 6.92
N GLU A 159 2.50 20.04 5.61
CA GLU A 159 3.36 20.63 4.57
C GLU A 159 4.62 19.83 4.25
N ILE A 160 4.49 19.00 3.22
CA ILE A 160 5.19 19.16 1.93
C ILE A 160 4.45 18.26 0.93
N SER A 161 3.39 18.78 0.29
CA SER A 161 2.70 18.09 -0.81
C SER A 161 3.30 18.54 -2.13
N TYR A 162 4.27 17.79 -2.67
CA TYR A 162 5.00 18.17 -3.88
C TYR A 162 4.24 17.97 -5.19
N TYR A 163 3.07 17.33 -5.23
CA TYR A 163 2.47 16.92 -6.51
C TYR A 163 0.93 16.96 -6.54
N SER A 164 0.37 18.17 -6.62
CA SER A 164 -1.03 18.40 -6.99
C SER A 164 -1.32 18.08 -8.47
N GLU A 165 -0.30 18.02 -9.34
CA GLU A 165 -0.50 17.87 -10.80
C GLU A 165 -0.59 16.40 -11.29
N LEU A 166 -0.09 15.42 -10.52
CA LEU A 166 -0.14 14.00 -10.91
C LEU A 166 -1.53 13.36 -10.80
N ILE A 167 -2.43 13.96 -10.01
CA ILE A 167 -3.79 13.46 -9.75
C ILE A 167 -4.66 13.57 -11.02
N ALA A 168 -4.44 14.59 -11.86
CA ALA A 168 -5.22 14.80 -13.08
C ALA A 168 -4.93 13.72 -14.15
N PHE A 169 -3.68 13.30 -14.30
CA PHE A 169 -3.29 12.26 -15.26
C PHE A 169 -3.73 10.86 -14.79
N TYR A 170 -3.77 10.64 -13.47
CA TYR A 170 -4.20 9.39 -12.85
C TYR A 170 -5.68 9.09 -13.03
N HIS A 171 -6.53 10.12 -12.95
CA HIS A 171 -7.98 9.98 -13.16
C HIS A 171 -8.32 9.54 -14.60
N GLN A 172 -7.50 9.92 -15.58
CA GLN A 172 -7.72 9.55 -16.98
C GLN A 172 -7.23 8.13 -17.29
N LEU A 173 -6.17 7.66 -16.62
CA LEU A 173 -5.66 6.30 -16.75
C LEU A 173 -6.51 5.27 -16.00
N SER A 174 -7.05 5.60 -14.82
CA SER A 174 -7.95 4.70 -14.09
C SER A 174 -9.24 4.41 -14.87
N HIS A 175 -9.79 5.42 -15.55
CA HIS A 175 -10.97 5.29 -16.40
C HIS A 175 -10.71 4.41 -17.63
N LEU A 176 -9.51 4.48 -18.21
CA LEU A 176 -9.10 3.66 -19.34
C LEU A 176 -8.93 2.19 -18.94
N ILE A 177 -8.30 1.93 -17.78
CA ILE A 177 -8.12 0.59 -17.24
C ILE A 177 -9.48 -0.03 -16.89
N TRP A 178 -10.37 0.72 -16.23
CA TRP A 178 -11.72 0.24 -15.91
C TRP A 178 -12.53 -0.15 -17.16
N THR A 179 -12.34 0.56 -18.28
CA THR A 179 -13.00 0.25 -19.55
C THR A 179 -12.46 -1.06 -20.17
N ILE A 180 -11.18 -1.33 -20.01
CA ILE A 180 -10.53 -2.53 -20.54
C ILE A 180 -10.93 -3.79 -19.75
N PHE A 181 -11.04 -3.70 -18.42
CA PHE A 181 -11.36 -4.84 -17.57
C PHE A 181 -12.86 -5.15 -17.46
N ARG A 182 -13.76 -4.30 -17.96
CA ARG A 182 -15.22 -4.51 -17.93
C ARG A 182 -15.76 -5.45 -19.03
N HIS A 183 -14.94 -5.76 -20.04
CA HIS A 183 -15.36 -6.50 -21.25
C HIS A 183 -14.69 -7.87 -21.44
N LYS A 184 -14.07 -8.43 -20.40
CA LYS A 184 -13.73 -9.85 -20.32
C LYS A 184 -14.57 -10.51 -19.24
#